data_AF-A0A6P5RQU4-F1
#
_entry.id   AF-A0A6P5RQU4-F1
#
_cell.length_a   1.000
_cell.length_b   1.000
_cell.length_c   1.000
_cell.angle_alpha   90.00
_cell.angle_beta   90.00
_cell.angle_gamma   90.00
#
_symmetry.space_group_name_H-M   'P 1'
#
loop_
_entity.id
_entity.type
_entity.pdbx_description
1 polymer ?
#
loop_
_entity_poly.entity_id
_entity_poly.type
_entity_poly.pdbx_seq_one_letter_code
_entity_poly.pdbx_strand_id
1 'polypeptide(L)'
;TPLVIASDFFGSSHNSIEEEREIFLKILGEQVAEPLRAQITGAPLEDARHLTHRYDKLRQEVEAQVAEVLRRRLKSRGSVSAESSVKLQNAEARLIELKSTTVALGREATAAMLSVEEHQQQMTFHKLCTMVLLLIFCENCTCCYILVSTYGYK
;
A
#
# COMPACT_ATOMS: atom_id res chain seq x y z
N THR A 1 -21.31 -4.48 -55.40
CA THR A 1 -21.34 -5.95 -55.42
C THR A 1 -21.62 -6.45 -54.01
N PRO A 2 -22.13 -7.68 -53.81
CA PRO A 2 -22.35 -8.24 -52.47
C PRO A 2 -21.11 -8.16 -51.57
N LEU A 3 -19.92 -8.26 -52.16
CA LEU A 3 -18.64 -8.15 -51.46
C LEU A 3 -18.39 -6.75 -50.86
N VAL A 4 -18.75 -5.69 -51.59
CA VAL A 4 -18.58 -4.29 -51.11
C VAL A 4 -19.50 -4.05 -49.91
N ILE A 5 -20.75 -4.49 -50.00
CA ILE A 5 -21.72 -4.37 -48.91
C ILE A 5 -21.22 -5.10 -47.66
N ALA A 6 -20.76 -6.34 -47.81
CA ALA A 6 -20.20 -7.11 -46.70
C ALA A 6 -18.96 -6.44 -46.08
N SER A 7 -18.08 -5.87 -46.91
CA SER A 7 -16.90 -5.13 -46.46
C SER A 7 -17.28 -3.88 -45.66
N ASP A 8 -18.28 -3.13 -46.10
CA ASP A 8 -18.73 -1.90 -45.44
C ASP A 8 -19.40 -2.20 -44.08
N PHE A 9 -20.22 -3.26 -44.02
CA PHE A 9 -20.81 -3.73 -42.76
C PHE A 9 -19.74 -4.18 -41.76
N PHE A 10 -18.77 -4.96 -42.23
CA PHE A 10 -17.67 -5.43 -41.38
C PHE A 10 -16.82 -4.26 -40.87
N GLY A 11 -16.42 -3.34 -41.75
CA GLY A 11 -15.63 -2.16 -41.37
C GLY A 11 -16.35 -1.28 -40.35
N SER A 12 -17.66 -1.04 -40.56
CA SER A 12 -18.47 -0.25 -39.62
C SER A 12 -18.60 -0.93 -38.25
N SER A 13 -18.86 -2.24 -38.24
CA SER A 13 -18.92 -3.02 -37.00
C SER A 13 -17.58 -3.03 -36.26
N HIS A 14 -16.47 -3.22 -36.98
CA HIS A 14 -15.14 -3.25 -36.39
C HIS A 14 -14.80 -1.90 -35.75
N ASN A 15 -15.08 -0.78 -36.43
CA ASN A 15 -14.84 0.55 -35.89
C ASN A 15 -15.64 0.80 -34.61
N SER A 16 -16.92 0.40 -34.59
CA SER A 16 -17.75 0.49 -33.38
C SER A 16 -17.21 -0.34 -32.22
N ILE A 17 -16.67 -1.53 -32.48
CA ILE A 17 -16.05 -2.38 -31.45
C ILE A 17 -14.79 -1.72 -30.87
N GLU A 18 -13.94 -1.13 -31.71
CA GLU A 18 -12.73 -0.45 -31.24
C GLU A 18 -13.06 0.82 -30.43
N GLU A 19 -14.09 1.58 -30.82
CA GLU A 19 -14.57 2.73 -30.04
C GLU A 19 -15.05 2.33 -28.64
N GLU A 20 -15.91 1.31 -28.55
CA GLU A 20 -16.39 0.79 -27.26
C GLU A 20 -15.24 0.21 -26.41
N ARG A 21 -14.28 -0.46 -27.05
CA ARG A 21 -13.08 -0.97 -26.38
C ARG A 21 -12.23 0.18 -25.80
N GLU A 22 -12.02 1.25 -26.55
CA GLU A 22 -11.28 2.42 -26.07
C GLU A 22 -11.99 3.07 -24.87
N ILE A 23 -13.32 3.25 -24.96
CA ILE A 23 -14.14 3.77 -23.86
C ILE A 23 -14.02 2.87 -22.62
N PHE A 24 -14.16 1.55 -22.79
CA PHE A 24 -14.03 0.59 -21.70
C PHE A 24 -12.65 0.66 -21.03
N LEU A 25 -11.57 0.69 -21.81
CA LEU A 25 -10.21 0.80 -21.30
C LEU A 25 -9.99 2.09 -20.51
N LYS A 26 -10.54 3.20 -21.00
CA LYS A 26 -10.51 4.48 -20.29
C LYS A 26 -11.22 4.39 -18.93
N ILE A 27 -12.45 3.87 -18.91
CA ILE A 27 -13.24 3.70 -17.68
C ILE A 27 -12.51 2.78 -16.70
N LEU A 28 -11.97 1.66 -17.17
CA LEU A 28 -11.21 0.72 -16.35
C LEU A 28 -9.96 1.39 -15.76
N GLY A 29 -9.25 2.19 -16.57
CA GLY A 29 -8.12 3.00 -16.14
C GLY A 29 -8.49 3.93 -14.99
N GLU A 30 -9.52 4.75 -15.20
CA GLU A 30 -9.95 5.78 -14.24
C GLU A 30 -10.59 5.18 -12.97
N GLN A 31 -11.43 4.18 -13.11
CA GLN A 31 -12.26 3.68 -11.99
C GLN A 31 -11.58 2.59 -11.16
N VAL A 32 -10.59 1.91 -11.74
CA VAL A 32 -9.93 0.75 -11.12
C VAL A 32 -8.43 0.97 -11.03
N ALA A 33 -7.75 1.14 -12.16
CA ALA A 33 -6.30 1.06 -12.20
C ALA A 33 -5.61 2.23 -11.48
N GLU A 34 -6.06 3.47 -11.71
CA GLU A 34 -5.50 4.65 -11.03
C GLU A 34 -5.77 4.66 -9.52
N PRO A 35 -6.99 4.38 -9.02
CA PRO A 35 -7.23 4.28 -7.58
C PRO A 35 -6.40 3.20 -6.87
N LEU A 36 -6.10 2.08 -7.54
CA LEU A 36 -5.23 1.04 -6.99
C LEU A 36 -3.75 1.48 -6.98
N ARG A 37 -3.28 2.13 -8.06
CA ARG A 37 -1.92 2.72 -8.10
C ARG A 37 -1.71 3.75 -7.00
N ALA A 38 -2.68 4.65 -6.81
CA ALA A 38 -2.61 5.70 -5.80
C ALA A 38 -2.45 5.16 -4.38
N GLN A 39 -2.94 3.96 -4.08
CA GLN A 39 -2.77 3.34 -2.76
C GLN A 39 -1.37 2.79 -2.51
N ILE A 40 -0.62 2.46 -3.57
CA ILE A 40 0.75 1.92 -3.48
C ILE A 40 1.76 3.06 -3.25
N THR A 41 1.50 4.23 -3.85
CA THR A 41 2.37 5.41 -3.77
C THR A 41 1.77 6.52 -2.90
N GLY A 42 0.72 6.22 -2.14
CA GLY A 42 -0.03 7.21 -1.38
C GLY A 42 0.72 7.69 -0.14
N ALA A 43 0.56 8.98 0.19
CA ALA A 43 1.13 9.60 1.38
C ALA A 43 0.87 8.80 2.69
N PRO A 44 -0.33 8.24 2.95
CA PRO A 44 -0.57 7.49 4.19
C PRO A 44 0.36 6.28 4.38
N LEU A 45 0.67 5.55 3.31
CA LEU A 45 1.58 4.40 3.37
C LEU A 45 3.02 4.85 3.61
N GLU A 46 3.43 5.95 2.99
CA GLU A 46 4.78 6.50 3.18
C GLU A 46 4.97 7.07 4.59
N ASP A 47 3.96 7.76 5.12
CA ASP A 47 3.97 8.24 6.51
C ASP A 47 4.06 7.08 7.52
N ALA A 48 3.32 5.99 7.29
CA ALA A 48 3.39 4.78 8.13
C ALA A 48 4.77 4.10 8.06
N ARG A 49 5.42 4.07 6.88
CA ARG A 49 6.80 3.61 6.72
C ARG A 49 7.79 4.51 7.44
N HIS A 50 7.61 5.82 7.39
CA HIS A 50 8.45 6.77 8.13
C HIS A 50 8.34 6.55 9.64
N LEU A 51 7.14 6.29 10.17
CA LEU A 51 6.95 5.93 11.57
C LEU A 51 7.68 4.63 11.93
N THR A 52 7.59 3.61 11.09
CA THR A 52 8.30 2.33 11.28
C THR A 52 9.82 2.54 11.31
N HIS A 53 10.35 3.33 10.38
CA HIS A 53 11.79 3.63 10.35
C HIS A 53 12.26 4.40 11.59
N ARG A 54 11.46 5.37 12.06
CA ARG A 54 11.76 6.10 13.30
C ARG A 54 11.73 5.17 14.51
N TYR A 55 10.77 4.25 14.57
CA TYR A 55 10.70 3.23 15.61
C TYR A 55 11.95 2.35 15.60
N ASP A 56 12.38 1.85 14.44
CA ASP A 56 13.58 1.00 14.33
C ASP A 56 14.85 1.73 14.77
N LYS A 57 15.00 3.00 14.38
CA LYS A 57 16.12 3.83 14.82
C LYS A 57 16.12 4.00 16.34
N LEU A 58 14.96 4.31 16.93
CA LEU A 58 14.85 4.48 18.38
C LEU A 58 15.11 3.17 19.13
N ARG A 59 14.71 2.02 18.55
CA ARG A 59 15.02 0.70 19.08
C ARG A 59 16.53 0.43 19.13
N GLN A 60 17.27 0.83 18.10
CA GLN A 60 18.74 0.77 18.09
C GLN A 60 19.36 1.69 19.15
N GLU A 61 18.79 2.88 19.37
CA GLU A 61 19.24 3.78 20.43
C GLU A 61 19.03 3.18 21.84
N VAL A 62 17.92 2.46 22.05
CA VAL A 62 17.71 1.68 23.29
C VAL A 62 18.79 0.62 23.45
N GLU A 63 19.11 -0.16 22.42
CA GLU A 63 20.16 -1.19 22.48
C GLU A 63 21.53 -0.60 22.84
N ALA A 64 21.90 0.53 22.22
CA ALA A 64 23.12 1.25 22.54
C ALA A 64 23.15 1.74 23.99
N GLN A 65 22.03 2.27 24.49
CA GLN A 65 21.92 2.75 25.87
C GLN A 65 21.97 1.58 26.88
N VAL A 66 21.42 0.41 26.55
CA VAL A 66 21.53 -0.81 27.37
C VAL A 66 23.00 -1.23 27.49
N ALA A 67 23.75 -1.27 26.39
CA ALA A 67 25.17 -1.61 26.39
C ALA A 67 25.98 -0.63 27.27
N GLU A 68 25.64 0.65 27.21
CA GLU A 68 26.29 1.68 28.00
C GLU A 68 25.98 1.55 29.51
N VAL A 69 24.74 1.24 29.88
CA VAL A 69 24.37 0.95 31.28
C VAL A 69 25.17 -0.25 31.80
N LEU A 70 25.25 -1.34 31.03
CA LEU A 70 26.02 -2.53 31.40
C LEU A 70 27.50 -2.19 31.61
N ARG A 71 28.10 -1.43 30.69
CA ARG A 71 29.50 -0.99 30.80
C ARG A 71 29.74 -0.15 32.06
N ARG A 72 28.83 0.76 32.42
CA ARG A 72 28.93 1.58 33.64
C ARG A 72 28.75 0.76 34.92
N ARG A 73 27.84 -0.22 34.93
CA ARG A 73 27.67 -1.15 36.06
C ARG A 73 28.91 -1.99 36.33
N LEU A 74 29.59 -2.45 35.29
CA LEU A 74 30.85 -3.18 35.43
C LEU A 74 31.95 -2.26 36.00
N LYS A 75 32.04 -1.02 35.51
CA LYS A 75 33.04 -0.05 35.98
C LYS A 75 32.82 0.40 37.44
N SER A 76 31.57 0.57 37.88
CA SER A 76 31.26 0.98 39.26
C SER A 76 31.58 -0.10 40.30
N ARG A 77 31.55 -1.39 39.92
CA ARG A 77 31.98 -2.50 40.80
C ARG A 77 33.49 -2.49 41.11
N GLY A 78 34.31 -1.92 40.23
CA GLY A 78 35.78 -1.85 40.41
C GLY A 78 36.29 -0.57 41.06
N SER A 79 35.46 0.47 41.19
CA SER A 79 35.83 1.78 41.74
C SER A 79 34.58 2.46 42.30
N VAL A 80 34.43 2.48 43.63
CA VAL A 80 33.29 3.11 44.33
C VAL A 80 33.54 4.62 44.46
N SER A 81 33.40 5.35 43.36
CA SER A 81 33.43 6.82 43.36
C SER A 81 32.01 7.37 43.22
N ALA A 82 31.66 8.40 44.00
CA ALA A 82 30.36 9.08 43.92
C ALA A 82 30.02 9.53 42.48
N GLU A 83 31.02 9.98 41.72
CA GLU A 83 30.88 10.39 40.32
C GLU A 83 30.45 9.21 39.41
N SER A 84 30.95 8.01 39.67
CA SER A 84 30.60 6.80 38.91
C SER A 84 29.17 6.36 39.17
N SER A 85 28.68 6.56 40.40
CA SER A 85 27.29 6.28 40.80
C SER A 85 26.31 7.22 40.08
N VAL A 86 26.59 8.52 40.08
CA VAL A 86 25.75 9.52 39.38
C VAL A 86 25.69 9.26 37.88
N LYS A 87 26.84 8.95 37.24
CA LYS A 87 26.88 8.62 35.81
C LYS A 87 26.08 7.36 35.46
N LEU A 88 26.05 6.37 36.36
CA LEU A 88 25.22 5.17 36.18
C LEU A 88 23.74 5.50 36.31
N GLN A 89 23.33 6.24 37.36
CA GLN A 89 21.94 6.67 37.54
C GLN A 89 21.41 7.48 36.36
N ASN A 90 22.19 8.43 35.84
CA ASN A 90 21.81 9.20 34.66
C ASN A 90 21.63 8.31 33.42
N ALA A 91 22.48 7.29 33.26
CA ALA A 91 22.37 6.35 32.15
C ALA A 91 21.11 5.46 32.27
N GLU A 92 20.77 5.04 33.48
CA GLU A 92 19.57 4.25 33.77
C GLU A 92 18.29 5.08 33.59
N ALA A 93 18.28 6.34 34.04
CA ALA A 93 17.17 7.27 33.83
C ALA A 93 16.90 7.48 32.33
N ARG A 94 17.94 7.76 31.55
CA ARG A 94 17.82 7.89 30.08
C ARG A 94 17.34 6.60 29.42
N LEU A 95 17.74 5.43 29.93
CA LEU A 95 17.27 4.14 29.42
C LEU A 95 15.75 3.95 29.67
N ILE A 96 15.26 4.36 30.84
CA ILE A 96 13.83 4.30 31.17
C ILE A 96 13.02 5.20 30.23
N GLU A 97 13.49 6.42 30.02
CA GLU A 97 12.88 7.38 29.09
C GLU A 97 12.83 6.82 27.66
N LEU A 98 13.98 6.38 27.12
CA LEU A 98 14.06 5.82 25.76
C LEU A 98 13.14 4.60 25.59
N LYS A 99 13.05 3.72 26.59
CA LYS A 99 12.12 2.57 26.56
C LYS A 99 10.67 3.02 26.48
N SER A 100 10.28 4.02 27.28
CA SER A 100 8.92 4.56 27.26
C SER A 100 8.57 5.14 25.89
N THR A 101 9.44 5.98 25.34
CA THR A 101 9.27 6.58 24.02
C THR A 101 9.22 5.52 22.91
N THR A 102 10.07 4.50 22.98
CA THR A 102 10.09 3.40 21.99
C THR A 102 8.78 2.63 21.97
N VAL A 103 8.22 2.34 23.15
CA VAL A 103 6.93 1.64 23.25
C VAL A 103 5.80 2.50 22.69
N ALA A 104 5.77 3.79 22.99
CA ALA A 104 4.75 4.69 22.43
C ALA A 104 4.83 4.76 20.90
N LEU A 105 6.03 5.01 20.36
CA LEU A 105 6.25 5.10 18.92
C LEU A 105 5.97 3.78 18.19
N GLY A 106 6.27 2.63 18.83
CA GLY A 106 5.94 1.31 18.28
C GLY A 106 4.44 1.08 18.14
N ARG A 107 3.64 1.56 19.10
CA ARG A 107 2.17 1.53 18.98
C ARG A 107 1.67 2.41 17.84
N GLU A 108 2.22 3.62 17.71
CA GLU A 108 1.87 4.55 16.63
C GLU A 108 2.20 3.96 15.24
N ALA A 109 3.41 3.41 15.07
CA ALA A 109 3.82 2.77 13.83
C ALA A 109 2.91 1.57 13.48
N THR A 110 2.59 0.73 14.47
CA THR A 110 1.69 -0.42 14.27
C THR A 110 0.28 0.03 13.88
N ALA A 111 -0.29 1.01 14.60
CA ALA A 111 -1.62 1.53 14.33
C ALA A 111 -1.72 2.17 12.92
N ALA A 112 -0.69 2.92 12.51
CA ALA A 112 -0.63 3.52 11.18
C ALA A 112 -0.59 2.45 10.07
N MET A 113 0.26 1.41 10.22
CA MET A 113 0.36 0.33 9.24
C MET A 113 -0.96 -0.47 9.13
N LEU A 114 -1.61 -0.78 10.26
CA LEU A 114 -2.90 -1.48 10.27
C LEU A 114 -4.00 -0.65 9.60
N SER A 115 -4.04 0.66 9.86
CA SER A 115 -5.02 1.54 9.23
C SER A 115 -4.83 1.61 7.70
N VAL A 116 -3.58 1.65 7.23
CA VAL A 116 -3.26 1.60 5.80
C VAL A 116 -3.67 0.26 5.20
N GLU A 117 -3.38 -0.86 5.87
CA GLU A 117 -3.77 -2.20 5.41
C GLU A 117 -5.29 -2.34 5.30
N GLU A 118 -6.04 -1.92 6.31
CA GLU A 118 -7.51 -1.96 6.29
C GLU A 118 -8.06 -1.15 5.11
N HIS A 119 -7.57 0.07 4.93
CA HIS A 119 -7.99 0.92 3.82
C HIS A 119 -7.66 0.27 2.46
N GLN A 120 -6.47 -0.31 2.33
CA GLN A 120 -6.03 -0.97 1.11
C GLN A 120 -6.87 -2.21 0.78
N GLN A 121 -7.21 -3.02 1.78
CA GLN A 121 -8.06 -4.20 1.61
C GLN A 121 -9.48 -3.82 1.16
N GLN A 122 -10.09 -2.84 1.84
CA GLN A 122 -11.44 -2.36 1.49
C GLN A 122 -11.49 -1.81 0.07
N MET A 123 -10.54 -0.95 -0.28
CA MET A 123 -10.46 -0.37 -1.61
C MET A 123 -10.18 -1.43 -2.67
N THR A 124 -9.24 -2.35 -2.43
CA THR A 124 -8.95 -3.45 -3.38
C THR A 124 -10.19 -4.29 -3.64
N PHE A 125 -10.92 -4.67 -2.60
CA PHE A 125 -12.17 -5.41 -2.74
C PHE A 125 -13.20 -4.65 -3.59
N HIS A 126 -13.45 -3.37 -3.27
CA HIS A 126 -14.39 -2.55 -4.02
C HIS A 126 -14.01 -2.41 -5.50
N LYS A 127 -12.71 -2.27 -5.80
CA LYS A 127 -12.21 -2.14 -7.17
C LYS A 127 -12.30 -3.45 -7.95
N LEU A 128 -12.08 -4.60 -7.31
CA LEU A 128 -12.34 -5.92 -7.90
C LEU A 128 -13.83 -6.10 -8.25
N CYS A 129 -14.75 -5.73 -7.34
CA CYS A 129 -16.18 -5.73 -7.66
C CYS A 129 -16.49 -4.83 -8.85
N THR A 130 -15.90 -3.62 -8.90
CA THR A 130 -16.07 -2.68 -10.01
C THR A 130 -15.61 -3.29 -11.33
N MET A 131 -14.45 -3.96 -11.37
CA MET A 131 -13.96 -4.66 -12.57
C MET A 131 -14.95 -5.71 -13.06
N VAL A 132 -15.43 -6.57 -12.17
CA VAL A 132 -16.35 -7.66 -12.53
C VAL A 132 -17.66 -7.08 -13.07
N LEU A 133 -18.20 -6.04 -12.44
CA LEU A 133 -19.40 -5.36 -12.92
C LEU A 133 -19.18 -4.75 -14.30
N LEU A 134 -18.08 -4.02 -14.50
CA LEU A 134 -17.74 -3.43 -15.80
C LEU A 134 -17.62 -4.49 -16.91
N LEU A 135 -17.02 -5.64 -16.62
CA LEU A 135 -16.93 -6.75 -17.58
C LEU A 135 -18.31 -7.33 -17.93
N ILE A 136 -19.19 -7.52 -16.94
CA ILE A 136 -20.57 -7.98 -17.18
C ILE A 136 -21.33 -6.98 -18.06
N PHE A 137 -21.19 -5.67 -17.82
CA PHE A 137 -21.81 -4.65 -18.67
C PHE A 137 -21.19 -4.63 -20.08
N CYS A 138 -19.89 -4.90 -20.22
CA CYS A 138 -19.22 -5.02 -21.50
C CYS A 138 -19.72 -6.23 -22.31
N GLU A 139 -19.95 -7.40 -21.67
CA GLU A 139 -20.52 -8.58 -22.33
C GLU A 139 -21.96 -8.36 -22.82
N ASN A 140 -22.71 -7.49 -22.14
CA ASN A 140 -24.06 -7.09 -22.54
C ASN A 140 -24.08 -5.90 -23.52
N CYS A 141 -22.91 -5.40 -23.95
CA CYS A 141 -22.81 -4.34 -24.93
C CYS A 141 -23.19 -4.86 -26.32
N THR A 142 -23.87 -4.01 -27.11
CA THR A 142 -24.38 -4.34 -28.45
C THR A 142 -23.28 -4.86 -29.39
N CYS A 143 -22.03 -4.47 -29.16
CA CYS A 143 -20.85 -4.97 -29.88
C CYS A 143 -20.59 -6.49 -29.72
N CYS A 144 -20.84 -7.07 -28.53
CA CYS A 144 -20.73 -8.52 -28.34
C CYS A 144 -21.84 -9.28 -29.11
N TYR A 145 -23.04 -8.70 -29.18
CA TYR A 145 -24.12 -9.21 -30.03
C TYR A 145 -23.77 -9.19 -31.52
N ILE A 146 -23.06 -8.15 -32.00
CA ILE A 146 -22.65 -8.08 -33.40
C ILE A 146 -21.57 -9.12 -33.71
N LEU A 147 -20.60 -9.34 -32.81
CA LEU A 147 -19.60 -10.42 -32.93
C LEU A 147 -20.28 -11.81 -33.02
N VAL A 148 -21.26 -12.10 -32.17
CA VAL A 148 -22.02 -13.37 -32.23
C VAL A 148 -22.87 -13.49 -33.50
N SER A 149 -23.44 -12.38 -33.97
CA SER A 149 -24.30 -12.35 -35.17
C SER A 149 -23.50 -12.40 -36.48
N THR A 150 -22.27 -11.89 -36.51
CA THR A 150 -21.37 -11.94 -37.68
C THR A 150 -20.50 -13.20 -37.71
N TYR A 151 -20.09 -13.74 -36.56
CA TYR A 151 -19.24 -14.94 -36.50
C TYR A 151 -20.00 -16.24 -36.24
N GLY A 152 -21.32 -16.22 -36.05
CA GLY A 152 -22.19 -17.40 -36.08
C GLY A 152 -21.60 -18.62 -35.38
N TYR A 153 -21.75 -18.70 -34.06
CA TYR A 153 -21.61 -20.00 -33.39
C TYR A 153 -22.69 -20.94 -33.94
N LYS A 154 -22.27 -21.83 -34.85
CA LYS A 154 -22.98 -23.06 -35.18
C LYS A 154 -22.86 -24.06 -34.04
#